data_AF-A0A3S3A9L6-F1
#
_entry.id   AF-A0A3S3A9L6-F1
#
_cell.length_a   1.000
_cell.length_b   1.000
_cell.length_c   1.000
_cell.angle_alpha   90.00
_cell.angle_beta   90.00
_cell.angle_gamma   90.00
#
_symmetry.space_group_name_H-M   'P 1'
#
loop_
_entity.id
_entity.type
_entity.pdbx_description
1 polymer ?
#
loop_
_entity_poly.entity_id
_entity_poly.type
_entity_poly.pdbx_seq_one_letter_code
_entity_poly.pdbx_strand_id
1 'polypeptide(L)'
;MLSSRSAAVLGCFRRGGFSVRLTAHAYAVVDSYIYGFAIQEASLPATGGDDIKALADDMAEAFAGAPHLAELTVQHVLQPGYDFRDEFDFGLELVLDGLERALADEAVG
;
A
#
# COMPACT_ATOMS: atom_id res chain seq x y z
N MET A 1 15.40 -16.41 -11.78
CA MET A 1 15.46 -15.67 -10.48
C MET A 1 14.06 -15.28 -9.99
N LEU A 2 13.21 -14.68 -10.84
CA LEU A 2 11.81 -14.33 -10.52
C LEU A 2 10.97 -15.51 -10.01
N SER A 3 11.12 -16.69 -10.62
CA SER A 3 10.39 -17.92 -10.24
C SER A 3 10.72 -18.45 -8.83
N SER A 4 11.90 -18.14 -8.28
CA SER A 4 12.31 -18.60 -6.94
C SER A 4 11.66 -17.77 -5.83
N ARG A 5 11.47 -16.46 -6.05
CA ARG A 5 10.84 -15.56 -5.07
C ARG A 5 9.35 -15.87 -4.92
N SER A 6 8.63 -16.00 -6.03
CA SER A 6 7.20 -16.36 -5.99
C SER A 6 6.97 -17.73 -5.33
N ALA A 7 7.82 -18.72 -5.61
CA ALA A 7 7.74 -20.02 -4.95
C ALA A 7 7.94 -19.94 -3.43
N ALA A 8 8.86 -19.09 -2.97
CA ALA A 8 9.09 -18.86 -1.54
C ALA A 8 7.88 -18.21 -0.86
N VAL A 9 7.31 -17.16 -1.45
CA VAL A 9 6.12 -16.45 -0.93
C VAL A 9 4.91 -17.38 -0.86
N LEU A 10 4.62 -18.10 -1.96
CA LEU A 10 3.56 -19.11 -1.97
C LEU A 10 3.81 -20.16 -0.88
N GLY A 11 5.06 -20.63 -0.74
CA GLY A 11 5.44 -21.56 0.32
C GLY A 11 5.19 -21.02 1.74
N CYS A 12 5.37 -19.72 1.98
CA CYS A 12 5.07 -19.10 3.28
C CYS A 12 3.58 -19.21 3.61
N PHE A 13 2.68 -18.81 2.70
CA PHE A 13 1.24 -18.93 2.93
C PHE A 13 0.81 -20.39 3.13
N ARG A 14 1.35 -21.32 2.34
CA ARG A 14 1.08 -22.76 2.50
C ARG A 14 1.50 -23.27 3.87
N ARG A 15 2.67 -22.87 4.37
CA ARG A 15 3.14 -23.26 5.71
C ARG A 15 2.35 -22.58 6.84
N GLY A 16 1.80 -21.40 6.57
CA GLY A 16 0.89 -20.68 7.47
C GLY A 16 -0.52 -21.27 7.56
N GLY A 17 -0.81 -22.37 6.86
CA GLY A 17 -2.10 -23.07 6.98
C GLY A 17 -3.17 -22.65 5.97
N PHE A 18 -2.88 -21.69 5.08
CA PHE A 18 -3.82 -21.22 4.05
C PHE A 18 -4.20 -22.39 3.13
N SER A 19 -5.43 -22.46 2.62
CA SER A 19 -5.79 -23.34 1.49
C SER A 19 -5.16 -22.85 0.18
N VAL A 20 -5.23 -23.67 -0.88
CA VAL A 20 -4.62 -23.30 -2.18
C VAL A 20 -5.34 -22.09 -2.75
N ARG A 21 -6.67 -22.05 -2.57
CA ARG A 21 -7.51 -20.93 -2.97
C ARG A 21 -7.15 -19.67 -2.19
N LEU A 22 -7.05 -19.75 -0.87
CA LEU A 22 -6.69 -18.59 -0.05
C LEU A 22 -5.25 -18.12 -0.32
N THR A 23 -4.31 -19.06 -0.58
CA THR A 23 -2.94 -18.74 -1.00
C THR A 23 -2.92 -17.93 -2.31
N ALA A 24 -3.77 -18.27 -3.28
CA ALA A 24 -3.86 -17.52 -4.54
C ALA A 24 -4.37 -16.09 -4.33
N HIS A 25 -5.40 -15.91 -3.50
CA HIS A 25 -5.90 -14.59 -3.12
C HIS A 25 -4.84 -13.77 -2.36
N ALA A 26 -4.19 -14.37 -1.36
CA ALA A 26 -3.13 -13.76 -0.56
C ALA A 26 -1.96 -13.30 -1.42
N TYR A 27 -1.48 -14.16 -2.33
CA TYR A 27 -0.40 -13.81 -3.25
C TYR A 27 -0.78 -12.64 -4.15
N ALA A 28 -1.97 -12.69 -4.77
CA ALA A 28 -2.41 -11.65 -5.69
C ALA A 28 -2.56 -10.29 -5.01
N VAL A 29 -3.19 -10.25 -3.82
CA VAL A 29 -3.42 -8.97 -3.11
C VAL A 29 -2.13 -8.35 -2.59
N VAL A 30 -1.22 -9.15 -2.02
CA VAL A 30 0.07 -8.65 -1.52
C VAL A 30 0.95 -8.15 -2.67
N ASP A 31 1.03 -8.91 -3.77
CA ASP A 31 1.80 -8.49 -4.95
C ASP A 31 1.24 -7.20 -5.56
N SER A 32 -0.09 -7.08 -5.66
CA SER A 32 -0.76 -5.89 -6.18
C SER A 32 -0.53 -4.66 -5.29
N TYR A 33 -0.60 -4.83 -3.97
CA TYR A 33 -0.35 -3.75 -3.01
C TYR A 33 1.10 -3.26 -3.12
N ILE A 34 2.08 -4.16 -3.03
CA ILE A 34 3.52 -3.82 -3.09
C ILE A 34 3.85 -3.16 -4.43
N TYR A 35 3.36 -3.72 -5.54
CA TYR A 35 3.65 -3.18 -6.86
C TYR A 35 3.01 -1.80 -7.07
N GLY A 36 1.75 -1.63 -6.67
CA GLY A 36 1.04 -0.35 -6.76
C GLY A 36 1.71 0.73 -5.92
N PHE A 37 2.12 0.40 -4.69
CA PHE A 37 2.83 1.31 -3.81
C PHE A 37 4.17 1.74 -4.41
N ALA A 38 4.98 0.77 -4.87
CA ALA A 38 6.29 1.04 -5.45
C ALA A 38 6.22 1.95 -6.69
N ILE A 39 5.18 1.82 -7.53
CA ILE A 39 4.96 2.74 -8.66
C ILE A 39 4.66 4.15 -8.17
N GLN A 40 3.78 4.30 -7.18
CA GLN A 40 3.40 5.61 -6.66
C GLN A 40 4.59 6.29 -5.97
N GLU A 41 5.29 5.57 -5.10
CA GLU A 41 6.50 6.06 -4.42
C GLU A 41 7.55 6.53 -5.44
N ALA A 42 7.82 5.73 -6.48
CA ALA A 42 8.80 6.08 -7.51
C ALA A 42 8.36 7.24 -8.43
N SER A 43 7.06 7.55 -8.48
CA SER A 43 6.51 8.65 -9.28
C SER A 43 6.42 9.97 -8.50
N LEU A 44 6.56 9.93 -7.18
CA LEU A 44 6.53 11.12 -6.33
C LEU A 44 7.90 11.81 -6.34
N PRO A 45 7.94 13.16 -6.33
CA PRO A 45 9.14 13.89 -5.92
C PRO A 45 9.57 13.41 -4.53
N ALA A 46 10.86 13.59 -4.17
CA ALA A 46 11.33 13.25 -2.84
C ALA A 46 10.35 13.82 -1.80
N THR A 47 9.75 12.94 -1.00
CA THR A 47 8.57 13.24 -0.18
C THR A 47 8.89 14.06 1.07
N GLY A 48 9.89 14.95 1.02
CA GLY A 48 10.33 15.74 2.15
C GLY A 48 10.64 17.19 1.78
N GLY A 49 10.25 18.11 2.67
CA GLY A 49 10.69 19.51 2.62
C GLY A 49 9.99 20.35 1.54
N ASP A 50 10.76 21.24 0.91
CA ASP A 50 10.24 22.28 0.01
C ASP A 50 9.70 21.75 -1.33
N ASP A 51 10.10 20.54 -1.75
CA ASP A 51 9.63 19.91 -3.00
C ASP A 51 8.13 19.56 -2.96
N ILE A 52 7.61 19.19 -1.79
CA ILE A 52 6.18 18.90 -1.57
C ILE A 52 5.34 20.20 -1.60
N LYS A 53 5.88 21.33 -1.15
CA LYS A 53 5.18 22.62 -1.19
C LYS A 53 5.05 23.14 -2.62
N ALA A 54 6.11 23.04 -3.41
CA ALA A 54 6.07 23.42 -4.83
C ALA A 54 5.02 22.59 -5.60
N LEU A 55 4.93 21.28 -5.29
CA LEU A 55 3.89 20.41 -5.85
C LEU A 55 2.48 20.87 -5.45
N ALA A 56 2.26 21.30 -4.21
CA ALA A 56 0.94 21.78 -3.78
C ALA A 56 0.52 23.11 -4.42
N ASP A 57 1.46 24.03 -4.63
CA ASP A 57 1.20 25.28 -5.35
C ASP A 57 0.81 25.00 -6.81
N ASP A 58 1.48 24.04 -7.47
CA ASP A 58 1.16 23.59 -8.82
C ASP A 58 -0.20 22.85 -8.90
N MET A 59 -0.62 22.22 -7.80
CA MET A 59 -1.88 21.47 -7.73
C MET A 59 -3.10 22.30 -7.28
N ALA A 60 -2.92 23.58 -6.95
CA ALA A 60 -4.00 24.46 -6.49
C ALA A 60 -5.17 24.56 -7.50
N GLU A 61 -4.88 24.62 -8.81
CA GLU A 61 -5.90 24.55 -9.86
C GLU A 61 -6.50 23.14 -9.99
N ALA A 62 -5.70 22.08 -9.81
CA ALA A 62 -6.16 20.70 -9.89
C ALA A 62 -7.14 20.32 -8.77
N PHE A 63 -7.06 21.00 -7.62
CA PHE A 63 -7.97 20.80 -6.50
C PHE A 63 -9.31 21.56 -6.65
N ALA A 64 -9.46 22.39 -7.69
CA ALA A 64 -10.73 23.05 -7.99
C ALA A 64 -11.81 22.00 -8.33
N GLY A 65 -12.66 21.69 -7.36
CA GLY A 65 -13.71 20.67 -7.47
C GLY A 65 -13.44 19.36 -6.71
N ALA A 66 -12.30 19.25 -6.02
CA ALA A 66 -11.92 18.08 -5.22
C ALA A 66 -11.67 18.46 -3.75
N PRO A 67 -12.71 18.84 -2.98
CA PRO A 67 -12.55 19.40 -1.63
C PRO A 67 -11.84 18.45 -0.66
N HIS A 68 -12.12 17.15 -0.72
CA HIS A 68 -11.48 16.16 0.17
C HIS A 68 -10.02 15.89 -0.20
N LEU A 69 -9.66 16.05 -1.47
CA LEU A 69 -8.26 15.94 -1.89
C LEU A 69 -7.47 17.16 -1.41
N ALA A 70 -8.07 18.35 -1.51
CA ALA A 70 -7.50 19.58 -0.94
C ALA A 70 -7.33 19.46 0.59
N GLU A 71 -8.37 18.95 1.27
CA GLU A 71 -8.35 18.72 2.72
C GLU A 71 -7.21 17.78 3.13
N LEU A 72 -7.10 16.60 2.52
CA LEU A 72 -6.04 15.64 2.81
C LEU A 72 -4.65 16.22 2.53
N THR A 73 -4.50 16.94 1.42
CA THR A 73 -3.22 17.52 1.02
C THR A 73 -2.76 18.55 2.05
N VAL A 74 -3.65 19.47 2.44
CA VAL A 74 -3.33 20.54 3.40
C VAL A 74 -3.13 20.00 4.82
N GLN A 75 -4.01 19.10 5.27
CA GLN A 75 -3.99 18.64 6.66
C GLN A 75 -2.99 17.53 6.94
N HIS A 76 -2.55 16.77 5.93
CA HIS A 76 -1.67 15.61 6.12
C HIS A 76 -0.41 15.70 5.25
N VAL A 77 -0.55 15.73 3.92
CA VAL A 77 0.59 15.60 2.99
C VAL A 77 1.59 16.76 3.11
N LEU A 78 1.10 17.99 3.32
CA LEU A 78 1.94 19.19 3.47
C LEU A 78 2.48 19.39 4.89
N GLN A 79 2.14 18.52 5.85
CA GLN A 79 2.58 18.70 7.23
C GLN A 79 4.07 18.39 7.39
N PRO A 80 4.77 19.10 8.29
CA PRO A 80 6.18 18.80 8.57
C PRO A 80 6.38 17.35 9.01
N GLY A 81 7.32 16.66 8.37
CA GLY A 81 7.65 15.28 8.70
C GLY A 81 6.78 14.23 8.03
N TYR A 82 5.84 14.61 7.16
CA TYR A 82 5.17 13.65 6.29
C TYR A 82 6.19 12.95 5.39
N ASP A 83 6.07 11.64 5.28
CA ASP A 83 6.78 10.81 4.32
C ASP A 83 5.80 9.78 3.77
N PHE A 84 5.59 9.75 2.45
CA PHE A 84 4.67 8.79 1.83
C PHE A 84 5.04 7.34 2.17
N ARG A 85 6.31 7.05 2.44
CA ARG A 85 6.77 5.70 2.82
C ARG A 85 6.13 5.18 4.11
N ASP A 86 5.70 6.08 5.00
CA ASP A 86 5.02 5.71 6.24
C ASP A 86 3.65 5.03 5.96
N GLU A 87 3.06 5.31 4.80
CA GLU A 87 1.79 4.71 4.38
C GLU A 87 1.93 3.24 3.93
N PHE A 88 3.17 2.78 3.66
CA PHE A 88 3.44 1.40 3.23
C PHE A 88 3.15 0.39 4.35
N ASP A 89 3.71 0.64 5.53
CA ASP A 89 3.61 -0.31 6.63
C ASP A 89 2.17 -0.40 7.11
N PHE A 90 1.47 0.73 7.23
CA PHE A 90 0.06 0.77 7.61
C PHE A 90 -0.83 -0.02 6.65
N GLY A 91 -0.68 0.20 5.33
CA GLY A 91 -1.49 -0.51 4.35
C GLY A 91 -1.14 -2.00 4.25
N LEU A 92 0.14 -2.37 4.41
CA LEU A 92 0.56 -3.76 4.43
C LEU A 92 -0.01 -4.49 5.66
N GLU A 93 0.05 -3.89 6.85
CA GLU A 93 -0.56 -4.44 8.06
C GLU A 93 -2.07 -4.68 7.86
N LEU A 94 -2.79 -3.71 7.28
CA LEU A 94 -4.21 -3.86 6.99
C LEU A 94 -4.51 -5.06 6.06
N VAL A 95 -3.69 -5.25 5.04
CA VAL A 95 -3.80 -6.40 4.12
C VAL A 95 -3.54 -7.70 4.87
N LEU A 96 -2.47 -7.77 5.67
CA LEU A 96 -2.09 -8.97 6.42
C LEU A 96 -3.15 -9.34 7.46
N ASP A 97 -3.65 -8.38 8.23
CA ASP A 97 -4.75 -8.57 9.19
C ASP A 97 -6.04 -9.07 8.51
N GLY A 98 -6.32 -8.60 7.29
CA GLY A 98 -7.40 -9.11 6.46
C GLY A 98 -7.21 -10.59 6.10
N LEU A 99 -5.99 -10.98 5.73
CA LEU A 99 -5.65 -12.36 5.40
C LEU A 99 -5.67 -13.29 6.61
N GLU A 100 -5.24 -12.83 7.78
CA GLU A 100 -5.34 -13.59 9.03
C GLU A 100 -6.79 -13.89 9.40
N ARG A 101 -7.69 -12.89 9.28
CA ARG A 101 -9.13 -13.09 9.47
C ARG A 101 -9.70 -14.09 8.48
N ALA A 102 -9.34 -13.96 7.19
CA ALA A 102 -9.80 -14.90 6.16
C ALA A 102 -9.30 -16.34 6.41
N LEU A 103 -8.10 -16.51 6.96
CA LEU A 103 -7.59 -17.82 7.37
C LEU A 103 -8.40 -18.39 8.55
N ALA A 104 -8.71 -17.57 9.55
CA ALA A 104 -9.52 -17.99 10.70
C ALA A 104 -10.92 -18.45 10.26
N ASP A 105 -11.55 -17.72 9.36
CA ASP A 105 -12.87 -18.07 8.80
C ASP A 105 -12.83 -19.39 8.00
N GLU A 106 -11.78 -19.62 7.23
CA GLU A 106 -11.58 -20.87 6.48
C GLU A 106 -11.37 -22.08 7.39
N ALA A 107 -10.76 -21.90 8.56
CA ALA A 107 -10.53 -22.99 9.52
C ALA A 107 -11.78 -23.42 10.30
N VAL A 108 -12.81 -22.56 10.34
CA VAL A 108 -14.07 -22.80 11.06
C VAL A 108 -15.13 -23.43 10.14
N GLY A 109 -14.97 -23.34 8.82
CA GLY A 109 -15.88 -23.89 7.81
C GLY A 109 -15.49 -25.28 7.33
#